data_AF-A0A498EDD1-F1
#
_entry.id   AF-A0A498EDD1-F1
#
_cell.length_a   1.000
_cell.length_b   1.000
_cell.length_c   1.000
_cell.angle_alpha   90.00
_cell.angle_beta   90.00
_cell.angle_gamma   90.00
#
_symmetry.space_group_name_H-M   'P 1'
#
loop_
_entity.id
_entity.type
_entity.pdbx_description
1 polymer ?
#
loop_
_entity_poly.entity_id
_entity_poly.type
_entity_poly.pdbx_seq_one_letter_code
_entity_poly.pdbx_strand_id
1 'polypeptide(L)'
;MLDELLGRAELKARIAELEDERDALAGRLEGESERRAEAARARQEAEAEVNRLEDRITELEDRVERLSGDDDSLDFRGTEDLRGDRLREVLSRLDSLSTDEEGALTAAVSDDRSLPAAAESAFGGRAPLVRRAAPCVALTDDAGVVSVALSPPRQPDDFDRWSDGFDLDPAWFHPTETTAVALVRGDLFALGRYEDGDLEFVEGFESDVKSAHSKGGFSQGRFERIREGQIDDHIDRCHEALDEFLGGGSGAGERAGDDADLVVLGERTVLGEFRDRAALTATVDASGDPETALTEASREFWTTRLYRL
;
A
#
# COMPACT_ATOMS: atom_id res chain seq x y z
N MET A 1 -62.61 -53.50 21.19
CA MET A 1 -64.00 -53.50 20.70
C MET A 1 -64.86 -52.39 21.32
N LEU A 2 -64.88 -52.17 22.65
CA LEU A 2 -65.63 -51.03 23.25
C LEU A 2 -64.96 -49.65 23.07
N ASP A 3 -63.62 -49.59 23.04
CA ASP A 3 -62.87 -48.33 22.83
C ASP A 3 -62.95 -47.80 21.38
N GLU A 4 -63.32 -48.65 20.42
CA GLU A 4 -63.47 -48.34 18.99
C GLU A 4 -64.87 -47.81 18.65
N LEU A 5 -65.90 -48.32 19.34
CA LEU A 5 -67.31 -47.92 19.19
C LEU A 5 -67.67 -46.57 19.85
N LEU A 6 -66.80 -46.02 20.70
CA LEU A 6 -67.02 -44.78 21.46
C LEU A 6 -66.08 -43.63 21.05
N GLY A 7 -65.34 -43.74 19.94
CA GLY A 7 -64.41 -42.70 19.46
C GLY A 7 -63.15 -42.49 20.32
N ARG A 8 -62.97 -43.32 21.35
CA ARG A 8 -61.87 -43.21 22.32
C ARG A 8 -60.52 -43.62 21.72
N ALA A 9 -60.53 -44.56 20.79
CA ALA A 9 -59.34 -44.96 20.04
C ALA A 9 -58.79 -43.83 19.15
N GLU A 10 -59.67 -43.10 18.46
CA GLU A 10 -59.30 -41.97 17.62
C GLU A 10 -58.77 -40.79 18.45
N LEU A 11 -59.40 -40.50 19.59
CA LEU A 11 -58.91 -39.50 20.54
C LEU A 11 -57.54 -39.87 21.13
N LYS A 12 -57.30 -41.16 21.46
CA LYS A 12 -55.98 -41.61 21.92
C LYS A 12 -54.91 -41.47 20.83
N ALA A 13 -55.24 -41.78 19.58
CA ALA A 13 -54.33 -41.59 18.46
C ALA A 13 -53.99 -40.11 18.24
N ARG A 14 -54.99 -39.22 18.34
CA ARG A 14 -54.77 -37.78 18.22
C ARG A 14 -53.99 -37.20 19.40
N ILE A 15 -54.19 -37.71 20.62
CA ILE A 15 -53.39 -37.33 21.78
C ILE A 15 -51.93 -37.74 21.57
N ALA A 16 -51.67 -38.97 21.13
CA ALA A 16 -50.31 -39.43 20.87
C ALA A 16 -49.61 -38.59 19.78
N GLU A 17 -50.32 -38.29 18.69
CA GLU A 17 -49.80 -37.41 17.62
C GLU A 17 -49.48 -36.01 18.13
N LEU A 18 -50.35 -35.41 18.94
CA LEU A 18 -50.13 -34.09 19.55
C LEU A 18 -48.99 -34.12 20.58
N GLU A 19 -48.81 -35.22 21.30
CA GLU A 19 -47.71 -35.42 22.26
C GLU A 19 -46.36 -35.51 21.54
N ASP A 20 -46.30 -36.24 20.41
CA ASP A 20 -45.12 -36.33 19.53
C ASP A 20 -44.81 -34.97 18.89
N GLU A 21 -45.83 -34.26 18.40
CA GLU A 21 -45.68 -32.95 17.78
C GLU A 21 -45.21 -31.90 18.80
N ARG A 22 -45.74 -31.95 20.04
CA ARG A 22 -45.25 -31.13 21.16
C ARG A 22 -43.79 -31.42 21.47
N ASP A 23 -43.39 -32.70 21.54
CA ASP A 23 -41.99 -33.06 21.83
C ASP A 23 -41.04 -32.61 20.73
N ALA A 24 -41.44 -32.75 19.46
CA ALA A 24 -40.67 -32.26 18.32
C ALA A 24 -40.52 -30.72 18.34
N LEU A 25 -41.59 -29.99 18.69
CA LEU A 25 -41.55 -28.53 18.82
C LEU A 25 -40.71 -28.08 20.03
N ALA A 26 -40.80 -28.79 21.16
CA ALA A 26 -40.02 -28.52 22.36
C ALA A 26 -38.53 -28.70 22.08
N GLY A 27 -38.12 -29.80 21.45
CA GLY A 27 -36.72 -30.03 21.07
C GLY A 27 -36.20 -28.98 20.08
N ARG A 28 -37.03 -28.51 19.14
CA ARG A 28 -36.65 -27.45 18.20
C ARG A 28 -36.47 -26.10 18.90
N LEU A 29 -37.34 -25.78 19.86
CA LEU A 29 -37.25 -24.57 20.68
C LEU A 29 -35.99 -24.59 21.55
N GLU A 30 -35.67 -25.74 22.15
CA GLU A 30 -34.50 -25.94 22.99
C GLU A 30 -33.22 -25.76 22.16
N GLY A 31 -33.11 -26.41 20.99
CA GLY A 31 -31.96 -26.27 20.10
C GLY A 31 -31.81 -24.86 19.47
N GLU A 32 -32.89 -24.10 19.28
CA GLU A 32 -32.82 -22.68 18.91
C GLU A 32 -32.38 -21.81 20.10
N SER A 33 -32.84 -22.14 21.31
CA SER A 33 -32.47 -21.41 22.54
C SER A 33 -30.99 -21.60 22.87
N GLU A 34 -30.46 -22.82 22.70
CA GLU A 34 -29.03 -23.11 22.85
C GLU A 34 -28.19 -22.35 21.82
N ARG A 35 -28.57 -22.38 20.54
CA ARG A 35 -27.85 -21.62 19.48
C ARG A 35 -27.84 -20.11 19.74
N ARG A 36 -28.94 -19.56 20.25
CA ARG A 36 -29.00 -18.14 20.66
C ARG A 36 -28.10 -17.85 21.85
N ALA A 37 -28.05 -18.74 22.83
CA ALA A 37 -27.18 -18.59 23.99
C ALA A 37 -25.70 -18.65 23.59
N GLU A 38 -25.34 -19.56 22.69
CA GLU A 38 -23.98 -19.68 22.16
C GLU A 38 -23.57 -18.45 21.34
N ALA A 39 -24.43 -17.98 20.44
CA ALA A 39 -24.17 -16.76 19.68
C ALA A 39 -24.03 -15.52 20.58
N ALA A 40 -24.83 -15.43 21.65
CA ALA A 40 -24.71 -14.35 22.63
C ALA A 40 -23.39 -14.41 23.40
N ARG A 41 -22.93 -15.61 23.78
CA ARG A 41 -21.62 -15.80 24.43
C ARG A 41 -20.47 -15.43 23.50
N ALA A 42 -20.48 -15.93 22.26
CA ALA A 42 -19.46 -15.59 21.27
C ALA A 42 -19.37 -14.08 21.03
N ARG A 43 -20.52 -13.39 20.98
CA ARG A 43 -20.57 -11.93 20.88
C ARG A 43 -19.96 -11.25 22.11
N GLN A 44 -20.29 -11.70 23.33
CA GLN A 44 -19.73 -11.13 24.57
C GLN A 44 -18.22 -11.34 24.66
N GLU A 45 -17.71 -12.50 24.23
CA GLU A 45 -16.28 -12.78 24.17
C GLU A 45 -15.56 -11.87 23.17
N ALA A 46 -16.16 -11.63 22.00
CA ALA A 46 -15.63 -10.69 21.02
C ALA A 46 -15.63 -9.24 21.54
N GLU A 47 -16.72 -8.79 22.16
CA GLU A 47 -16.81 -7.46 22.79
C GLU A 47 -15.76 -7.31 23.91
N ALA A 48 -15.53 -8.36 24.72
CA ALA A 48 -14.51 -8.36 25.76
C ALA A 48 -13.06 -8.36 25.22
N GLU A 49 -12.82 -8.93 24.04
CA GLU A 49 -11.53 -8.80 23.36
C GLU A 49 -11.33 -7.40 22.80
N VAL A 50 -12.35 -6.81 22.16
CA VAL A 50 -12.29 -5.43 21.66
C VAL A 50 -11.97 -4.45 22.78
N ASN A 51 -12.70 -4.52 23.90
CA ASN A 51 -12.43 -3.64 25.04
C ASN A 51 -11.00 -3.82 25.58
N ARG A 52 -10.49 -5.05 25.65
CA ARG A 52 -9.10 -5.31 26.08
C ARG A 52 -8.07 -4.74 25.11
N LEU A 53 -8.34 -4.79 23.80
CA LEU A 53 -7.49 -4.20 22.78
C LEU A 53 -7.54 -2.68 22.82
N GLU A 54 -8.72 -2.08 23.01
CA GLU A 54 -8.89 -0.63 23.18
C GLU A 54 -8.14 -0.13 24.42
N ASP A 55 -8.31 -0.79 25.57
CA ASP A 55 -7.56 -0.48 26.80
C ASP A 55 -6.04 -0.56 26.56
N ARG A 56 -5.60 -1.54 25.77
CA ARG A 56 -4.18 -1.72 25.44
C ARG A 56 -3.67 -0.63 24.50
N ILE A 57 -4.48 -0.20 23.54
CA ILE A 57 -4.16 0.92 22.64
C ILE A 57 -3.99 2.18 23.50
N THR A 58 -4.94 2.51 24.37
CA THR A 58 -4.84 3.68 25.25
C THR A 58 -3.60 3.59 26.16
N GLU A 59 -3.28 2.42 26.74
CA GLU A 59 -2.05 2.26 27.53
C GLU A 59 -0.78 2.52 26.70
N LEU A 60 -0.77 2.07 25.44
CA LEU A 60 0.35 2.27 24.52
C LEU A 60 0.45 3.73 24.07
N GLU A 61 -0.67 4.37 23.74
CA GLU A 61 -0.75 5.81 23.43
C GLU A 61 -0.23 6.64 24.60
N ASP A 62 -0.70 6.39 25.83
CA ASP A 62 -0.21 7.07 27.03
C ASP A 62 1.28 6.79 27.28
N ARG A 63 1.77 5.58 26.95
CA ARG A 63 3.20 5.25 27.08
C ARG A 63 4.03 5.97 26.04
N VAL A 64 3.54 6.07 24.81
CA VAL A 64 4.18 6.85 23.74
C VAL A 64 4.18 8.33 24.14
N GLU A 65 3.05 8.91 24.53
CA GLU A 65 2.95 10.30 24.97
C GLU A 65 3.90 10.61 26.13
N ARG A 66 4.00 9.72 27.13
CA ARG A 66 4.97 9.87 28.24
C ARG A 66 6.43 9.72 27.80
N LEU A 67 6.72 8.88 26.81
CA LEU A 67 8.07 8.76 26.24
C LEU A 67 8.40 9.91 25.28
N SER A 68 7.38 10.54 24.70
CA SER A 68 7.48 11.70 23.81
C SER A 68 7.48 13.03 24.58
N GLY A 69 7.01 13.05 25.82
CA GLY A 69 6.80 14.27 26.61
C GLY A 69 8.00 14.81 27.39
N ASP A 70 9.15 14.12 27.37
CA ASP A 70 10.36 14.52 28.11
C ASP A 70 11.53 15.00 27.21
N ASP A 71 11.30 15.16 25.91
CA ASP A 71 12.22 15.89 25.01
C ASP A 71 11.50 17.12 24.45
N ASP A 72 12.19 18.25 24.34
CA ASP A 72 11.81 19.37 23.47
C ASP A 72 11.79 18.87 22.00
N SER A 73 10.79 18.06 21.65
CA SER A 73 10.80 17.27 20.41
C SER A 73 10.70 18.19 19.21
N LEU A 74 11.81 18.35 18.50
CA LEU A 74 11.85 19.07 17.24
C LEU A 74 10.82 18.47 16.30
N ASP A 75 9.93 19.31 15.80
CA ASP A 75 8.92 18.94 14.81
C ASP A 75 9.18 19.61 13.47
N PHE A 76 8.69 18.97 12.41
CA PHE A 76 8.74 19.55 11.09
C PHE A 76 7.93 20.85 11.08
N ARG A 77 8.52 21.93 10.58
CA ARG A 77 7.81 23.21 10.35
C ARG A 77 6.62 23.05 9.39
N GLY A 78 6.64 22.03 8.54
CA GLY A 78 5.52 21.61 7.72
C GLY A 78 5.90 20.55 6.71
N THR A 79 4.91 19.77 6.28
CA THR A 79 5.05 18.72 5.26
C THR A 79 4.13 19.02 4.08
N GLU A 80 4.59 18.79 2.85
CA GLU A 80 3.81 19.01 1.62
C GLU A 80 4.09 17.90 0.61
N ASP A 81 3.04 17.35 0.00
CA ASP A 81 3.16 16.38 -1.09
C ASP A 81 3.18 17.13 -2.43
N LEU A 82 4.31 17.06 -3.13
CA LEU A 82 4.60 17.80 -4.36
C LEU A 82 4.44 16.90 -5.58
N ARG A 83 3.73 17.39 -6.61
CA ARG A 83 3.50 16.71 -7.89
C ARG A 83 3.41 17.73 -9.03
N GLY A 84 3.65 17.28 -10.27
CA GLY A 84 3.43 18.07 -11.49
C GLY A 84 4.09 19.46 -11.45
N ASP A 85 3.35 20.49 -11.85
CA ASP A 85 3.85 21.88 -11.88
C ASP A 85 4.34 22.39 -10.53
N ARG A 86 3.70 21.95 -9.44
CA ARG A 86 4.08 22.37 -8.09
C ARG A 86 5.45 21.82 -7.69
N LEU A 87 5.73 20.57 -8.04
CA LEU A 87 7.06 19.97 -7.85
C LEU A 87 8.12 20.70 -8.67
N ARG A 88 7.86 20.93 -9.97
CA ARG A 88 8.76 21.66 -10.88
C ARG A 88 9.08 23.05 -10.35
N GLU A 89 8.07 23.77 -9.85
CA GLU A 89 8.24 25.10 -9.26
C GLU A 89 9.17 25.06 -8.03
N VAL A 90 8.96 24.10 -7.12
CA VAL A 90 9.79 23.98 -5.91
C VAL A 90 11.22 23.59 -6.27
N LEU A 91 11.42 22.63 -7.16
CA LEU A 91 12.75 22.21 -7.60
C LEU A 91 13.48 23.37 -8.29
N SER A 92 12.81 24.13 -9.17
CA SER A 92 13.40 25.31 -9.81
C SER A 92 13.81 26.39 -8.80
N ARG A 93 13.04 26.58 -7.72
CA ARG A 93 13.43 27.51 -6.64
C ARG A 93 14.65 27.04 -5.88
N LEU A 94 14.74 25.75 -5.57
CA LEU A 94 15.92 25.17 -4.91
C LEU A 94 17.16 25.28 -5.82
N ASP A 95 17.02 24.92 -7.09
CA ASP A 95 18.09 24.99 -8.10
C ASP A 95 18.58 26.44 -8.34
N SER A 96 17.69 27.43 -8.19
CA SER A 96 18.07 28.85 -8.30
C SER A 96 18.90 29.41 -7.13
N LEU A 97 19.05 28.66 -6.03
CA LEU A 97 19.92 29.09 -4.94
C LEU A 97 21.38 28.98 -5.39
N SER A 98 22.09 30.10 -5.33
CA SER A 98 23.53 30.16 -5.59
C SER A 98 24.23 30.83 -4.41
N THR A 99 25.35 30.23 -4.02
CA THR A 99 26.20 30.60 -2.88
C THR A 99 27.66 30.67 -3.33
N ASP A 100 28.56 31.06 -2.44
CA ASP A 100 30.00 30.88 -2.70
C ASP A 100 30.37 29.38 -2.66
N GLU A 101 31.61 29.04 -3.04
CA GLU A 101 32.10 27.66 -2.93
C GLU A 101 31.86 27.11 -1.52
N GLU A 102 31.31 25.90 -1.44
CA GLU A 102 30.95 25.22 -0.20
C GLU A 102 29.81 25.88 0.63
N GLY A 103 28.95 26.67 0.01
CA GLY A 103 27.82 27.33 0.70
C GLY A 103 26.51 26.53 0.75
N ALA A 104 26.34 25.50 -0.10
CA ALA A 104 25.14 24.68 -0.16
C ALA A 104 25.46 23.19 0.01
N LEU A 105 24.82 22.53 0.99
CA LEU A 105 24.92 21.10 1.24
C LEU A 105 23.73 20.37 0.64
N THR A 106 24.02 19.36 -0.18
CA THR A 106 23.09 18.27 -0.52
C THR A 106 23.57 16.98 0.11
N ALA A 107 22.68 16.25 0.78
CA ALA A 107 22.97 14.91 1.31
C ALA A 107 21.83 13.92 1.01
N ALA A 108 22.13 12.82 0.35
CA ALA A 108 21.24 11.66 0.23
C ALA A 108 21.42 10.74 1.45
N VAL A 109 20.30 10.38 2.07
CA VAL A 109 20.25 9.59 3.31
C VAL A 109 19.26 8.45 3.11
N SER A 110 19.76 7.22 3.08
CA SER A 110 18.97 6.01 2.82
C SER A 110 18.23 5.49 4.04
N ASP A 111 18.79 5.64 5.26
CA ASP A 111 18.12 5.23 6.48
C ASP A 111 18.38 6.16 7.68
N ASP A 112 17.60 5.99 8.74
CA ASP A 112 17.66 6.83 9.95
C ASP A 112 18.95 6.66 10.78
N ARG A 113 19.73 5.61 10.50
CA ARG A 113 20.99 5.30 11.18
C ARG A 113 22.19 5.89 10.46
N SER A 114 22.15 6.03 9.13
CA SER A 114 23.28 6.39 8.28
C SER A 114 23.38 7.88 7.90
N LEU A 115 23.18 8.80 8.84
CA LEU A 115 23.37 10.23 8.56
C LEU A 115 24.86 10.58 8.35
N PRO A 116 25.27 11.16 7.21
CA PRO A 116 26.65 11.60 6.99
C PRO A 116 27.09 12.69 7.98
N ALA A 117 28.37 12.71 8.35
CA ALA A 117 28.91 13.65 9.33
C ALA A 117 28.75 15.13 8.90
N ALA A 118 28.84 15.41 7.59
CA ALA A 118 28.59 16.76 7.07
C ALA A 118 27.15 17.19 7.31
N ALA A 119 26.17 16.31 7.05
CA ALA A 119 24.76 16.57 7.33
C ALA A 119 24.51 16.73 8.83
N GLU A 120 25.08 15.87 9.67
CA GLU A 120 24.94 15.99 11.13
C GLU A 120 25.47 17.34 11.64
N SER A 121 26.62 17.81 11.13
CA SER A 121 27.18 19.10 11.47
C SER A 121 26.36 20.28 10.93
N ALA A 122 25.90 20.20 9.67
CA ALA A 122 25.21 21.29 9.00
C ALA A 122 23.80 21.53 9.56
N PHE A 123 23.04 20.46 9.79
CA PHE A 123 21.71 20.55 10.38
C PHE A 123 21.76 20.77 11.90
N GLY A 124 22.87 20.39 12.55
CA GLY A 124 23.11 20.58 13.97
C GLY A 124 21.96 20.02 14.81
N GLY A 125 21.28 20.90 15.56
CA GLY A 125 20.11 20.51 16.36
C GLY A 125 19.00 19.82 15.55
N ARG A 126 18.87 20.12 14.25
CA ARG A 126 17.83 19.55 13.36
C ARG A 126 18.21 18.19 12.74
N ALA A 127 19.41 17.67 12.98
CA ALA A 127 19.83 16.36 12.47
C ALA A 127 18.84 15.21 12.77
N PRO A 128 18.18 15.14 13.94
CA PRO A 128 17.14 14.14 14.21
C PRO A 128 15.94 14.21 13.25
N LEU A 129 15.58 15.41 12.76
CA LEU A 129 14.51 15.58 11.79
C LEU A 129 14.88 15.01 10.42
N VAL A 130 16.15 15.11 10.01
CA VAL A 130 16.65 14.49 8.78
C VAL A 130 16.57 12.96 8.89
N ARG A 131 17.02 12.39 10.01
CA ARG A 131 16.89 10.94 10.27
C ARG A 131 15.44 10.47 10.19
N ARG A 132 14.51 11.25 10.76
CA ARG A 132 13.06 10.96 10.70
C ARG A 132 12.47 11.08 9.30
N ALA A 133 13.07 11.89 8.43
CA ALA A 133 12.64 12.05 7.05
C ALA A 133 13.22 10.98 6.09
N ALA A 134 14.24 10.23 6.52
CA ALA A 134 14.86 9.20 5.70
C ALA A 134 13.86 8.09 5.28
N PRO A 135 13.93 7.56 4.05
CA PRO A 135 14.91 7.90 3.00
C PRO A 135 14.63 9.26 2.35
N CYS A 136 15.66 10.13 2.26
CA CYS A 136 15.50 11.49 1.75
C CYS A 136 16.78 12.12 1.21
N VAL A 137 16.61 13.17 0.41
CA VAL A 137 17.64 14.14 0.03
C VAL A 137 17.48 15.40 0.91
N ALA A 138 18.41 15.62 1.82
CA ALA A 138 18.46 16.75 2.74
C ALA A 138 19.27 17.91 2.15
N LEU A 139 18.72 19.12 2.25
CA LEU A 139 19.27 20.35 1.67
C LEU A 139 19.37 21.44 2.74
N THR A 140 20.55 22.03 2.87
CA THR A 140 20.74 23.22 3.73
C THR A 140 21.88 24.09 3.24
N ASP A 141 21.80 25.39 3.46
CA ASP A 141 22.89 26.33 3.21
C ASP A 141 23.63 26.73 4.49
N ASP A 142 24.82 27.30 4.32
CA ASP A 142 25.68 27.81 5.39
C ASP A 142 25.06 28.97 6.20
N ALA A 143 24.15 29.74 5.60
CA ALA A 143 23.40 30.81 6.26
C ALA A 143 22.08 30.33 6.90
N GLY A 144 21.67 29.08 6.68
CA GLY A 144 20.44 28.48 7.25
C GLY A 144 19.14 29.05 6.69
N VAL A 145 19.16 29.65 5.50
CA VAL A 145 17.98 30.17 4.79
C VAL A 145 17.08 29.01 4.31
N VAL A 146 17.70 27.96 3.80
CA VAL A 146 17.11 26.71 3.35
C VAL A 146 17.45 25.62 4.36
N SER A 147 16.44 24.88 4.81
CA SER A 147 16.60 23.69 5.63
C SER A 147 15.40 22.79 5.37
N VAL A 148 15.56 21.85 4.45
CA VAL A 148 14.48 20.98 3.96
C VAL A 148 15.00 19.57 3.72
N ALA A 149 14.08 18.60 3.68
CA ALA A 149 14.35 17.27 3.16
C ALA A 149 13.27 16.90 2.12
N LEU A 150 13.68 16.26 1.03
CA LEU A 150 12.81 15.75 -0.03
C LEU A 150 12.86 14.22 -0.01
N SER A 151 11.70 13.56 -0.05
CA SER A 151 11.62 12.11 -0.27
C SER A 151 11.19 11.87 -1.73
N PRO A 152 12.14 11.73 -2.67
CA PRO A 152 11.83 11.48 -4.07
C PRO A 152 11.32 10.04 -4.32
N PRO A 153 10.60 9.82 -5.43
CA PRO A 153 10.21 8.47 -5.89
C PRO A 153 11.40 7.55 -6.18
N ARG A 154 12.48 8.07 -6.79
CA ARG A 154 13.74 7.33 -6.94
C ARG A 154 14.75 7.85 -5.93
N GLN A 155 15.21 6.97 -5.05
CA GLN A 155 16.18 7.32 -4.02
C GLN A 155 17.60 7.20 -4.59
N PRO A 156 18.42 8.27 -4.53
CA PRO A 156 19.84 8.17 -4.85
C PRO A 156 20.61 7.33 -3.82
N ASP A 157 21.78 6.84 -4.22
CA ASP A 157 22.75 6.26 -3.29
C ASP A 157 23.21 7.30 -2.26
N ASP A 158 23.63 6.84 -1.07
CA ASP A 158 24.13 7.73 -0.01
C ASP A 158 25.31 8.58 -0.48
N PHE A 159 25.19 9.91 -0.33
CA PHE A 159 26.27 10.86 -0.56
C PHE A 159 26.06 12.15 0.25
N ASP A 160 27.13 12.91 0.44
CA ASP A 160 27.08 14.28 0.93
C ASP A 160 28.07 15.16 0.14
N ARG A 161 27.62 16.35 -0.26
CA ARG A 161 28.42 17.28 -1.06
C ARG A 161 28.08 18.73 -0.71
N TRP A 162 29.12 19.50 -0.40
CA TRP A 162 29.07 20.96 -0.40
C TRP A 162 29.43 21.49 -1.79
N SER A 163 28.65 22.43 -2.29
CA SER A 163 28.91 23.12 -3.56
C SER A 163 28.40 24.56 -3.53
N ASP A 164 28.47 25.28 -4.65
CA ASP A 164 27.90 26.62 -4.82
C ASP A 164 26.37 26.60 -5.05
N GLY A 165 25.76 25.42 -5.19
CA GLY A 165 24.31 25.21 -5.28
C GLY A 165 23.87 23.81 -4.79
N PHE A 166 22.59 23.46 -4.98
CA PHE A 166 22.10 22.12 -4.65
C PHE A 166 22.26 21.16 -5.84
N ASP A 167 22.78 19.96 -5.56
CA ASP A 167 22.92 18.89 -6.55
C ASP A 167 21.63 18.04 -6.60
N LEU A 168 20.74 18.35 -7.54
CA LEU A 168 19.45 17.68 -7.70
C LEU A 168 19.34 17.06 -9.10
N ASP A 169 19.30 15.74 -9.19
CA ASP A 169 19.05 15.05 -10.47
C ASP A 169 17.54 15.01 -10.76
N PRO A 170 17.06 15.58 -11.88
CA PRO A 170 15.66 15.50 -12.28
C PRO A 170 15.11 14.06 -12.36
N ALA A 171 15.96 13.06 -12.66
CA ALA A 171 15.55 11.67 -12.75
C ALA A 171 15.11 11.08 -11.40
N TRP A 172 15.46 11.71 -10.27
CA TRP A 172 14.95 11.30 -8.96
C TRP A 172 13.46 11.61 -8.79
N PHE A 173 13.01 12.70 -9.44
CA PHE A 173 11.70 13.30 -9.22
C PHE A 173 10.71 13.05 -10.35
N HIS A 174 11.22 12.77 -11.55
CA HIS A 174 10.44 12.70 -12.78
C HIS A 174 10.76 11.43 -13.59
N PRO A 175 9.76 10.89 -14.31
CA PRO A 175 10.00 9.85 -15.29
C PRO A 175 10.85 10.39 -16.45
N THR A 176 11.66 9.52 -17.03
CA THR A 176 12.44 9.77 -18.26
C THR A 176 11.70 9.22 -19.48
N GLU A 177 12.15 9.56 -20.69
CA GLU A 177 11.62 8.98 -21.94
C GLU A 177 11.82 7.45 -22.03
N THR A 178 12.78 6.90 -21.27
CA THR A 178 13.02 5.45 -21.19
C THR A 178 12.18 4.78 -20.11
N THR A 179 11.46 5.54 -19.28
CA THR A 179 10.67 4.99 -18.19
C THR A 179 9.41 4.32 -18.74
N ALA A 180 9.25 3.04 -18.41
CA ALA A 180 7.99 2.31 -18.57
C ALA A 180 7.39 2.06 -17.19
N VAL A 181 6.05 2.04 -17.10
CA VAL A 181 5.36 1.79 -15.84
C VAL A 181 4.30 0.70 -16.03
N ALA A 182 4.34 -0.30 -15.17
CA ALA A 182 3.32 -1.35 -15.11
C ALA A 182 2.60 -1.30 -13.76
N LEU A 183 1.28 -1.49 -13.78
CA LEU A 183 0.46 -1.73 -12.60
C LEU A 183 0.07 -3.21 -12.58
N VAL A 184 0.42 -3.91 -11.49
CA VAL A 184 0.15 -5.33 -11.29
C VAL A 184 -0.68 -5.55 -10.01
N ARG A 185 -1.82 -6.20 -10.15
CA ARG A 185 -2.68 -6.63 -9.05
C ARG A 185 -3.03 -8.10 -9.22
N GLY A 186 -3.66 -8.72 -8.23
CA GLY A 186 -4.07 -10.12 -8.36
C GLY A 186 -5.02 -10.39 -9.53
N ASP A 187 -5.71 -9.35 -10.04
CA ASP A 187 -6.74 -9.43 -11.06
C ASP A 187 -6.64 -8.36 -12.17
N LEU A 188 -5.65 -7.46 -12.10
CA LEU A 188 -5.53 -6.33 -13.03
C LEU A 188 -4.08 -6.11 -13.44
N PHE A 189 -3.88 -5.96 -14.74
CA PHE A 189 -2.63 -5.53 -15.35
C PHE A 189 -2.87 -4.28 -16.18
N ALA A 190 -1.94 -3.33 -16.11
CA ALA A 190 -1.88 -2.19 -17.01
C ALA A 190 -0.43 -1.81 -17.27
N LEU A 191 -0.14 -1.36 -18.48
CA LEU A 191 1.19 -0.99 -18.93
C LEU A 191 1.12 0.35 -19.66
N GLY A 192 2.09 1.19 -19.39
CA GLY A 192 2.26 2.48 -20.04
C GLY A 192 3.72 2.86 -20.16
N ARG A 193 3.97 3.92 -20.92
CA ARG A 193 5.29 4.49 -21.16
C ARG A 193 5.21 6.01 -21.08
N TYR A 194 6.35 6.64 -20.83
CA TYR A 194 6.43 8.10 -20.86
C TYR A 194 6.94 8.61 -22.20
N GLU A 195 6.19 9.52 -22.80
CA GLU A 195 6.57 10.26 -24.01
C GLU A 195 6.34 11.74 -23.75
N ASP A 196 7.35 12.59 -23.98
CA ASP A 196 7.32 14.03 -23.69
C ASP A 196 6.87 14.43 -22.26
N GLY A 197 7.05 13.51 -21.30
CA GLY A 197 6.65 13.70 -19.89
C GLY A 197 5.19 13.38 -19.57
N ASP A 198 4.41 12.96 -20.58
CA ASP A 198 3.05 12.46 -20.42
C ASP A 198 3.04 10.93 -20.40
N LEU A 199 2.10 10.35 -19.65
CA LEU A 199 1.91 8.90 -19.58
C LEU A 199 1.01 8.46 -20.74
N GLU A 200 1.56 7.63 -21.62
CA GLU A 200 0.80 6.95 -22.67
C GLU A 200 0.43 5.53 -22.22
N PHE A 201 -0.85 5.21 -22.30
CA PHE A 201 -1.34 3.86 -22.08
C PHE A 201 -1.02 2.95 -23.26
N VAL A 202 -0.42 1.79 -22.98
CA VAL A 202 0.01 0.83 -24.00
C VAL A 202 -0.98 -0.33 -24.06
N GLU A 203 -1.17 -1.04 -22.95
CA GLU A 203 -2.10 -2.16 -22.87
C GLU A 203 -2.54 -2.43 -21.43
N GLY A 204 -3.60 -3.21 -21.27
CA GLY A 204 -4.05 -3.64 -19.96
C GLY A 204 -5.20 -4.63 -20.05
N PHE A 205 -5.35 -5.45 -19.02
CA PHE A 205 -6.40 -6.45 -18.95
C PHE A 205 -6.77 -6.78 -17.52
N GLU A 206 -8.02 -7.21 -17.34
CA GLU A 206 -8.54 -7.73 -16.08
C GLU A 206 -8.70 -9.25 -16.16
N SER A 207 -8.69 -9.90 -15.01
CA SER A 207 -8.86 -11.36 -14.89
C SER A 207 -9.92 -11.68 -13.85
N ASP A 208 -10.75 -12.68 -14.16
CA ASP A 208 -11.84 -13.13 -13.28
C ASP A 208 -11.31 -13.94 -12.07
N VAL A 209 -10.48 -13.32 -11.25
CA VAL A 209 -10.02 -13.88 -9.98
C VAL A 209 -11.13 -13.75 -8.96
N LYS A 210 -11.51 -14.86 -8.34
CA LYS A 210 -12.60 -14.85 -7.36
C LYS A 210 -12.24 -13.97 -6.16
N SER A 211 -13.15 -13.12 -5.75
CA SER A 211 -12.99 -12.27 -4.57
C SER A 211 -12.91 -13.10 -3.28
N ALA A 212 -12.20 -12.57 -2.28
CA ALA A 212 -12.09 -13.22 -0.98
C ALA A 212 -13.48 -13.28 -0.31
N HIS A 213 -13.95 -14.48 0.02
CA HIS A 213 -15.18 -14.65 0.78
C HIS A 213 -14.88 -14.69 2.28
N SER A 214 -15.42 -13.73 3.04
CA SER A 214 -15.24 -13.64 4.49
C SER A 214 -16.00 -14.71 5.31
N LYS A 215 -16.74 -15.61 4.65
CA LYS A 215 -17.50 -16.66 5.33
C LYS A 215 -16.65 -17.93 5.48
N GLY A 216 -16.05 -18.07 6.67
CA GLY A 216 -15.32 -19.27 7.07
C GLY A 216 -16.22 -20.51 7.05
N GLY A 217 -15.72 -21.57 6.42
CA GLY A 217 -16.43 -22.85 6.31
C GLY A 217 -15.57 -23.91 5.64
N PHE A 218 -16.01 -25.17 5.70
CA PHE A 218 -15.27 -26.35 5.21
C PHE A 218 -14.85 -26.32 3.73
N SER A 219 -15.29 -25.33 2.94
CA SER A 219 -14.87 -25.12 1.55
C SER A 219 -13.81 -24.04 1.36
N GLN A 220 -13.46 -23.27 2.39
CA GLN A 220 -12.59 -22.10 2.31
C GLN A 220 -11.22 -22.43 1.70
N GLY A 221 -10.52 -23.45 2.23
CA GLY A 221 -9.21 -23.84 1.70
C GLY A 221 -9.22 -24.40 0.26
N ARG A 222 -10.39 -24.79 -0.28
CA ARG A 222 -10.51 -25.11 -1.72
C ARG A 222 -10.68 -23.85 -2.55
N PHE A 223 -11.42 -22.86 -2.06
CA PHE A 223 -11.58 -21.57 -2.74
C PHE A 223 -10.27 -20.79 -2.77
N GLU A 224 -9.54 -20.75 -1.65
CA GLU A 224 -8.24 -20.09 -1.55
C GLU A 224 -7.23 -20.68 -2.55
N ARG A 225 -7.10 -22.02 -2.63
CA ARG A 225 -6.23 -22.67 -3.61
C ARG A 225 -6.61 -22.41 -5.07
N ILE A 226 -7.91 -22.35 -5.37
CA ILE A 226 -8.35 -22.02 -6.73
C ILE A 226 -7.99 -20.57 -7.03
N ARG A 227 -8.22 -19.67 -6.07
CA ARG A 227 -7.90 -18.24 -6.22
C ARG A 227 -6.40 -18.01 -6.39
N GLU A 228 -5.57 -18.66 -5.60
CA GLU A 228 -4.10 -18.63 -5.74
C GLU A 228 -3.69 -19.05 -7.15
N GLY A 229 -4.19 -20.20 -7.65
CA GLY A 229 -3.88 -20.61 -9.02
C GLY A 229 -4.37 -19.64 -10.10
N GLN A 230 -5.52 -18.96 -9.89
CA GLN A 230 -5.98 -17.92 -10.82
C GLN A 230 -5.09 -16.66 -10.78
N ILE A 231 -4.50 -16.34 -9.63
CA ILE A 231 -3.55 -15.24 -9.48
C ILE A 231 -2.24 -15.62 -10.15
N ASP A 232 -1.75 -16.84 -9.96
CA ASP A 232 -0.54 -17.34 -10.63
C ASP A 232 -0.71 -17.27 -12.16
N ASP A 233 -1.83 -17.76 -12.71
CA ASP A 233 -2.16 -17.66 -14.14
C ASP A 233 -2.30 -16.20 -14.64
N HIS A 234 -2.65 -15.26 -13.75
CA HIS A 234 -2.71 -13.83 -14.07
C HIS A 234 -1.31 -13.22 -14.09
N ILE A 235 -0.47 -13.55 -13.10
CA ILE A 235 0.92 -13.10 -13.01
C ILE A 235 1.70 -13.61 -14.22
N ASP A 236 1.57 -14.88 -14.60
CA ASP A 236 2.23 -15.42 -15.79
C ASP A 236 1.89 -14.61 -17.06
N ARG A 237 0.61 -14.22 -17.24
CA ARG A 237 0.20 -13.35 -18.35
C ARG A 237 0.77 -11.93 -18.26
N CYS A 238 0.89 -11.37 -17.06
CA CYS A 238 1.57 -10.09 -16.88
C CYS A 238 3.03 -10.18 -17.28
N HIS A 239 3.69 -11.30 -16.96
CA HIS A 239 5.07 -11.54 -17.33
C HIS A 239 5.22 -11.65 -18.85
N GLU A 240 4.33 -12.38 -19.53
CA GLU A 240 4.29 -12.48 -20.99
C GLU A 240 4.11 -11.12 -21.67
N ALA A 241 3.17 -10.28 -21.19
CA ALA A 241 2.95 -8.94 -21.74
C ALA A 241 4.18 -8.03 -21.59
N LEU A 242 4.84 -8.07 -20.43
CA LEU A 242 6.10 -7.34 -20.21
C LEU A 242 7.21 -7.84 -21.13
N ASP A 243 7.35 -9.15 -21.29
CA ASP A 243 8.37 -9.74 -22.17
C ASP A 243 8.11 -9.36 -23.65
N GLU A 244 6.85 -9.28 -24.08
CA GLU A 244 6.48 -8.79 -25.42
C GLU A 244 6.83 -7.31 -25.63
N PHE A 245 6.56 -6.47 -24.64
CA PHE A 245 6.84 -5.04 -24.68
C PHE A 245 8.35 -4.75 -24.66
N LEU A 246 9.10 -5.44 -23.80
CA LEU A 246 10.55 -5.27 -23.65
C LEU A 246 11.34 -5.93 -24.78
N GLY A 247 10.93 -7.13 -25.22
CA GLY A 247 11.69 -8.03 -26.09
C GLY A 247 11.87 -7.62 -27.56
N GLY A 248 11.52 -6.38 -27.95
CA GLY A 248 12.05 -5.75 -29.16
C GLY A 248 11.98 -6.55 -30.47
N GLY A 249 10.79 -6.94 -30.95
CA GLY A 249 10.64 -7.49 -32.30
C GLY A 249 10.85 -6.43 -33.40
N SER A 250 11.43 -6.81 -34.54
CA SER A 250 11.70 -5.98 -35.73
C SER A 250 10.45 -5.63 -36.56
N GLY A 251 9.38 -5.21 -35.88
CA GLY A 251 8.17 -4.63 -36.48
C GLY A 251 8.05 -3.16 -36.06
N ALA A 252 7.80 -2.28 -37.04
CA ALA A 252 7.67 -0.85 -36.81
C ALA A 252 6.43 -0.55 -35.94
N GLY A 253 6.67 -0.08 -34.71
CA GLY A 253 5.68 0.45 -33.79
C GLY A 253 6.07 0.19 -32.33
N GLU A 254 6.38 1.27 -31.59
CA GLU A 254 6.05 1.39 -30.16
C GLU A 254 6.56 0.27 -29.21
N ARG A 255 7.87 0.02 -29.15
CA ARG A 255 8.50 -0.83 -28.11
C ARG A 255 9.59 -0.05 -27.38
N ALA A 256 9.70 -0.24 -26.06
CA ALA A 256 10.74 0.43 -25.27
C ALA A 256 12.14 -0.18 -25.44
N GLY A 257 12.22 -1.47 -25.81
CA GLY A 257 13.47 -2.22 -25.98
C GLY A 257 14.08 -2.67 -24.64
N ASP A 258 15.17 -3.43 -24.72
CA ASP A 258 15.85 -4.00 -23.55
C ASP A 258 16.41 -2.95 -22.56
N ASP A 259 16.54 -1.69 -23.00
CA ASP A 259 17.06 -0.56 -22.20
C ASP A 259 15.96 0.19 -21.40
N ALA A 260 14.73 -0.30 -21.40
CA ALA A 260 13.62 0.34 -20.68
C ALA A 260 13.83 0.33 -19.15
N ASP A 261 13.62 1.48 -18.51
CA ASP A 261 13.63 1.64 -17.06
C ASP A 261 12.24 1.30 -16.50
N LEU A 262 12.00 0.02 -16.27
CA LEU A 262 10.70 -0.50 -15.85
C LEU A 262 10.43 -0.23 -14.36
N VAL A 263 9.36 0.52 -14.09
CA VAL A 263 8.78 0.71 -12.75
C VAL A 263 7.54 -0.17 -12.61
N VAL A 264 7.49 -1.03 -11.60
CA VAL A 264 6.32 -1.90 -11.34
C VAL A 264 5.61 -1.46 -10.06
N LEU A 265 4.38 -1.01 -10.22
CA LEU A 265 3.48 -0.57 -9.17
C LEU A 265 2.44 -1.65 -8.91
N GLY A 266 1.95 -1.81 -7.69
CA GLY A 266 0.96 -2.85 -7.46
C GLY A 266 0.59 -3.12 -6.01
N GLU A 267 -0.10 -4.23 -5.80
CA GLU A 267 -0.38 -4.71 -4.44
C GLU A 267 0.78 -5.52 -3.88
N ARG A 268 0.98 -5.42 -2.56
CA ARG A 268 2.10 -6.07 -1.86
C ARG A 268 2.18 -7.59 -2.08
N THR A 269 1.04 -8.23 -2.32
CA THR A 269 0.91 -9.69 -2.49
C THR A 269 1.52 -10.22 -3.78
N VAL A 270 1.54 -9.43 -4.86
CA VAL A 270 2.04 -9.87 -6.18
C VAL A 270 3.35 -9.20 -6.58
N LEU A 271 3.66 -8.01 -6.04
CA LEU A 271 4.86 -7.25 -6.38
C LEU A 271 6.19 -7.99 -6.19
N GLY A 272 6.21 -9.02 -5.33
CA GLY A 272 7.39 -9.86 -5.13
C GLY A 272 7.88 -10.54 -6.41
N GLU A 273 6.95 -10.94 -7.28
CA GLU A 273 7.23 -11.70 -8.52
C GLU A 273 7.92 -10.83 -9.59
N PHE A 274 7.88 -9.50 -9.45
CA PHE A 274 8.40 -8.55 -10.44
C PHE A 274 9.72 -7.89 -10.04
N ARG A 275 10.27 -8.17 -8.85
CA ARG A 275 11.48 -7.47 -8.35
C ARG A 275 12.72 -7.67 -9.22
N ASP A 276 12.88 -8.85 -9.81
CA ASP A 276 14.09 -9.18 -10.58
C ASP A 276 14.09 -8.58 -12.00
N ARG A 277 12.95 -8.02 -12.44
CA ARG A 277 12.75 -7.43 -13.77
C ARG A 277 12.51 -5.91 -13.73
N ALA A 278 12.12 -5.38 -12.58
CA ALA A 278 11.84 -3.96 -12.41
C ALA A 278 13.08 -3.24 -11.87
N ALA A 279 13.35 -2.05 -12.41
CA ALA A 279 14.30 -1.14 -11.81
C ALA A 279 13.80 -0.61 -10.46
N LEU A 280 12.47 -0.40 -10.34
CA LEU A 280 11.81 0.02 -9.10
C LEU A 280 10.50 -0.71 -8.91
N THR A 281 10.18 -1.00 -7.64
CA THR A 281 8.87 -1.53 -7.25
C THR A 281 8.27 -0.71 -6.12
N ALA A 282 6.96 -0.41 -6.19
CA ALA A 282 6.28 0.28 -5.11
C ALA A 282 4.83 -0.20 -4.94
N THR A 283 4.37 -0.23 -3.70
CA THR A 283 2.96 -0.53 -3.39
C THR A 283 2.10 0.69 -3.63
N VAL A 284 0.98 0.53 -4.34
CA VAL A 284 -0.01 1.58 -4.59
C VAL A 284 -1.43 1.02 -4.40
N ASP A 285 -2.37 1.89 -4.10
CA ASP A 285 -3.79 1.53 -3.96
C ASP A 285 -4.62 2.22 -5.05
N ALA A 286 -4.41 1.79 -6.29
CA ALA A 286 -5.13 2.30 -7.45
C ALA A 286 -6.23 1.34 -7.89
N SER A 287 -7.37 1.90 -8.29
CA SER A 287 -8.58 1.14 -8.64
C SER A 287 -9.26 1.70 -9.89
N GLY A 288 -10.18 0.93 -10.47
CA GLY A 288 -10.83 1.28 -11.73
C GLY A 288 -10.40 0.38 -12.88
N ASP A 289 -10.72 0.79 -14.10
CA ASP A 289 -10.25 0.10 -15.30
C ASP A 289 -8.71 0.24 -15.45
N PRO A 290 -8.05 -0.62 -16.24
CA PRO A 290 -6.60 -0.63 -16.38
C PRO A 290 -5.95 0.74 -16.65
N GLU A 291 -6.53 1.54 -17.55
CA GLU A 291 -5.97 2.84 -17.95
C GLU A 291 -6.09 3.87 -16.82
N THR A 292 -7.28 3.98 -16.22
CA THR A 292 -7.53 4.86 -15.09
C THR A 292 -6.65 4.48 -13.88
N ALA A 293 -6.62 3.19 -13.54
CA ALA A 293 -5.84 2.68 -12.42
C ALA A 293 -4.35 2.92 -12.60
N LEU A 294 -3.81 2.71 -13.82
CA LEU A 294 -2.41 3.00 -14.12
C LEU A 294 -2.09 4.48 -13.95
N THR A 295 -2.97 5.36 -14.45
CA THR A 295 -2.79 6.81 -14.36
C THR A 295 -2.77 7.28 -12.90
N GLU A 296 -3.67 6.76 -12.07
CA GLU A 296 -3.71 7.07 -10.63
C GLU A 296 -2.47 6.55 -9.90
N ALA A 297 -2.11 5.27 -10.13
CA ALA A 297 -0.92 4.64 -9.56
C ALA A 297 0.36 5.41 -9.90
N SER A 298 0.53 5.74 -11.18
CA SER A 298 1.63 6.54 -11.69
C SER A 298 1.70 7.92 -11.01
N ARG A 299 0.57 8.61 -10.94
CA ARG A 299 0.48 9.93 -10.31
C ARG A 299 0.79 9.88 -8.81
N GLU A 300 0.41 8.81 -8.13
CA GLU A 300 0.74 8.59 -6.73
C GLU A 300 2.23 8.30 -6.55
N PHE A 301 2.80 7.43 -7.38
CA PHE A 301 4.22 7.07 -7.31
C PHE A 301 5.13 8.28 -7.53
N TRP A 302 4.83 9.14 -8.51
CA TRP A 302 5.61 10.35 -8.80
C TRP A 302 5.35 11.53 -7.84
N THR A 303 5.09 11.21 -6.57
CA THR A 303 4.95 12.19 -5.49
C THR A 303 6.25 12.35 -4.75
N THR A 304 6.71 13.57 -4.60
CA THR A 304 7.82 13.88 -3.69
C THR A 304 7.26 14.50 -2.41
N ARG A 305 7.59 13.93 -1.26
CA ARG A 305 7.25 14.56 0.01
C ARG A 305 8.33 15.55 0.43
N LEU A 306 7.94 16.80 0.66
CA LEU A 306 8.80 17.85 1.20
C LEU A 306 8.58 17.98 2.71
N TYR A 307 9.68 17.94 3.47
CA TYR A 307 9.73 18.25 4.89
C TYR A 307 10.48 19.56 5.11
N ARG A 308 9.91 20.47 5.90
CA ARG A 308 10.57 21.70 6.33
C ARG A 308 11.13 21.47 7.74
N LEU A 309 12.45 21.59 7.91
CA LEU A 309 13.19 21.17 9.11
C LEU A 309 13.38 22.32 10.10
#